data_AF-A0A1D1W1G8-F1
#
_entry.id   AF-A0A1D1W1G8-F1
#
_cell.length_a   1.000
_cell.length_b   1.000
_cell.length_c   1.000
_cell.angle_alpha   90.00
_cell.angle_beta   90.00
_cell.angle_gamma   90.00
#
_symmetry.space_group_name_H-M   'P 1'
#
loop_
_entity.id
_entity.type
_entity.pdbx_description
1 polymer ?
#
loop_
_entity_poly.entity_id
_entity_poly.type
_entity_poly.pdbx_seq_one_letter_code
_entity_poly.pdbx_strand_id
1 'polypeptide(L)'
;MLAPESLTWLHVKNRGEDFVRNCRFVAKFNRIELSDDNWIRIKRFSQSHAGTTTSNGKVYTFIDCFRTPLIRETLVLNLLCWFASSFGLFGTSYLSSAIATDVYLDLAIEGLLALIPTFLATYLSAKWGNRLPLTCYFFVGGIFAIIAGVIPASTTSQLAAANVMSFFSRMAYVATFCVTSIYTTELFPTVIRSSAFCLCFTALSIGCMVTPLLPLMVERVAFKGSGFLFVGLVSLLATLAAWLLRETKGLSLPETIEEVEQLRPRKRHWPGLPFT
;
A
#
# COMPACT_ATOMS: atom_id res chain seq x y z
N MET A 1 26.16 3.50 20.57
CA MET A 1 25.25 3.52 19.42
C MET A 1 24.01 2.73 19.81
N LEU A 2 22.83 3.36 19.81
CA LEU A 2 21.57 2.69 20.12
C LEU A 2 21.10 1.77 18.97
N ALA A 3 21.52 2.03 17.74
CA ALA A 3 21.37 1.11 16.60
C ALA A 3 22.56 1.27 15.62
N PRO A 4 23.09 0.18 15.05
CA PRO A 4 24.11 0.24 14.00
C PRO A 4 23.51 0.74 12.68
N GLU A 5 24.33 1.39 11.85
CA GLU A 5 23.97 1.74 10.47
C GLU A 5 23.68 0.48 9.62
N SER A 6 22.84 0.63 8.59
CA SER A 6 22.44 -0.47 7.69
C SER A 6 23.65 -1.12 7.02
N LEU A 7 23.78 -2.44 7.17
CA LEU A 7 24.85 -3.24 6.56
C LEU A 7 24.87 -3.09 5.04
N THR A 8 23.70 -3.01 4.40
CA THR A 8 23.57 -2.85 2.95
C THR A 8 24.13 -1.50 2.49
N TRP A 9 23.90 -0.45 3.26
CA TRP A 9 24.42 0.88 2.94
C TRP A 9 25.94 0.97 3.14
N LEU A 10 26.45 0.38 4.22
CA LEU A 10 27.89 0.30 4.48
C LEU A 10 28.64 -0.47 3.40
N HIS A 11 28.02 -1.55 2.91
CA HIS A 11 28.53 -2.31 1.78
C HIS A 11 28.58 -1.44 0.51
N VAL A 12 27.48 -0.80 0.12
CA VAL A 12 27.39 0.10 -1.06
C VAL A 12 28.35 1.28 -1.00
N LYS A 13 28.60 1.84 0.18
CA LYS A 13 29.55 2.96 0.37
C LYS A 13 31.01 2.51 0.49
N ASN A 14 31.29 1.22 0.27
CA ASN A 14 32.62 0.64 0.40
C ASN A 14 33.26 0.88 1.78
N ARG A 15 32.44 0.97 2.83
CA ARG A 15 32.85 1.14 4.24
C ARG A 15 32.99 -0.23 4.91
N GLY A 16 33.93 -1.03 4.41
CA GLY A 16 34.10 -2.42 4.83
C GLY A 16 34.50 -2.61 6.31
N GLU A 17 35.22 -1.66 6.90
CA GLU A 17 35.61 -1.72 8.32
C GLU A 17 34.40 -1.52 9.25
N ASP A 18 33.58 -0.52 8.96
CA ASP A 18 32.34 -0.22 9.69
C ASP A 18 31.33 -1.37 9.53
N PHE A 19 31.27 -2.00 8.36
CA PHE A 19 30.45 -3.19 8.11
C PHE A 19 30.79 -4.32 9.08
N VAL A 20 32.09 -4.69 9.18
CA VAL A 20 32.55 -5.76 10.07
C VAL A 20 32.34 -5.39 11.53
N ARG A 21 32.54 -4.11 11.90
CA ARG A 21 32.26 -3.60 13.25
C ARG A 21 30.79 -3.77 13.63
N ASN A 22 29.85 -3.47 12.73
CA ASN A 22 28.43 -3.65 12.97
C ASN A 22 28.04 -5.13 13.07
N CYS A 23 28.60 -6.00 12.22
CA CYS A 23 28.40 -7.44 12.35
C CYS A 23 28.86 -7.98 13.71
N ARG A 24 30.01 -7.51 14.23
CA ARG A 24 30.49 -7.88 15.58
C ARG A 24 29.56 -7.39 16.68
N PHE A 25 29.03 -6.18 16.55
CA PHE A 25 28.06 -5.64 17.50
C PHE A 25 26.78 -6.48 17.54
N VAL A 26 26.21 -6.81 16.38
CA VAL A 26 24.99 -7.63 16.27
C VAL A 26 25.23 -9.06 16.76
N ALA A 27 26.36 -9.68 16.42
CA ALA A 27 26.73 -11.01 16.91
C ALA A 27 26.83 -11.05 18.45
N LYS A 28 27.47 -10.02 19.04
CA LYS A 28 27.57 -9.89 20.50
C LYS A 28 26.19 -9.68 21.15
N PHE A 29 25.33 -8.87 20.54
CA PHE A 29 23.98 -8.62 21.04
C PHE A 29 23.12 -9.89 21.00
N ASN A 30 23.21 -10.66 19.91
CA ASN A 30 22.47 -11.90 19.72
C ASN A 30 23.12 -13.12 20.40
N ARG A 31 24.27 -12.96 21.08
CA ARG A 31 25.05 -14.03 21.72
C ARG A 31 25.41 -15.17 20.76
N ILE A 32 25.68 -14.83 19.49
CA ILE A 32 26.08 -15.78 18.46
C ILE A 32 27.60 -15.74 18.34
N GLU A 33 28.26 -16.85 18.67
CA GLU A 33 29.68 -17.04 18.38
C GLU A 33 29.83 -17.54 16.93
N LEU A 34 30.32 -16.66 16.07
CA LEU A 34 30.64 -17.03 14.69
C LEU A 34 32.02 -17.67 14.63
N SER A 35 32.10 -18.85 13.99
CA SER A 35 33.35 -19.51 13.62
C SER A 35 34.21 -18.61 12.72
N ASP A 36 35.53 -18.81 12.75
CA ASP A 36 36.49 -18.03 11.93
C ASP A 36 36.18 -18.09 10.43
N ASP A 37 35.64 -19.21 9.91
CA ASP A 37 35.21 -19.31 8.50
C ASP A 37 34.09 -18.32 8.17
N ASN A 38 33.14 -18.11 9.09
CA ASN A 38 32.06 -17.15 8.90
C ASN A 38 32.58 -15.70 8.94
N TRP A 39 33.58 -15.40 9.77
CA TRP A 39 34.22 -14.08 9.78
C TRP A 39 35.01 -13.80 8.50
N ILE A 40 35.65 -14.83 7.93
CA ILE A 40 36.31 -14.74 6.63
C ILE A 40 35.27 -14.46 5.53
N ARG A 41 34.12 -15.15 5.54
CA ARG A 41 33.01 -14.89 4.60
C ARG A 41 32.48 -13.46 4.72
N ILE A 42 32.26 -12.96 5.93
CA ILE A 42 31.77 -11.60 6.19
C ILE A 42 32.79 -10.55 5.70
N LYS A 43 34.09 -10.74 5.95
CA LYS A 43 35.14 -9.84 5.44
C LYS A 43 35.26 -9.88 3.91
N ARG A 44 35.16 -11.08 3.32
CA ARG A 44 35.16 -11.23 1.86
C ARG A 44 33.94 -10.56 1.24
N PHE A 45 32.79 -10.67 1.87
CA PHE A 45 31.57 -9.97 1.47
C PHE A 45 31.72 -8.45 1.64
N SER A 46 32.33 -7.96 2.73
CA SER A 46 32.53 -6.53 2.93
C SER A 46 33.50 -5.89 1.93
N GLN A 47 34.49 -6.66 1.45
CA GLN A 47 35.49 -6.24 0.46
C GLN A 47 35.06 -6.48 -1.00
N SER A 48 34.03 -7.29 -1.21
CA SER A 48 33.37 -7.40 -2.52
C SER A 48 32.90 -6.00 -2.92
N HIS A 49 33.36 -5.51 -4.07
CA HIS A 49 32.96 -4.18 -4.53
C HIS A 49 31.44 -4.14 -4.73
N ALA A 50 30.76 -3.42 -3.84
CA ALA A 50 29.44 -2.91 -4.11
C ALA A 50 29.55 -1.69 -5.04
N GLY A 51 30.15 -1.88 -6.21
CA GLY A 51 29.60 -1.21 -7.37
C GLY A 51 28.12 -1.57 -7.41
N THR A 52 27.27 -0.65 -7.85
CA THR A 52 25.84 -0.82 -8.13
C THR A 52 25.60 -1.98 -9.12
N THR A 53 25.86 -3.20 -8.67
CA THR A 53 26.00 -4.40 -9.48
C THR A 53 25.14 -5.46 -8.80
N THR A 54 23.84 -5.22 -8.77
CA THR A 54 22.86 -6.24 -8.43
C THR A 54 22.83 -7.23 -9.61
N SER A 55 23.48 -8.39 -9.46
CA SER A 55 23.42 -9.60 -10.33
C SER A 55 23.79 -9.46 -11.83
N ASN A 56 23.64 -8.29 -12.47
CA ASN A 56 23.76 -8.08 -13.92
C ASN A 56 24.37 -6.72 -14.33
N GLY A 57 24.98 -5.95 -13.41
CA GLY A 57 25.65 -4.69 -13.75
C GLY A 57 24.76 -3.54 -14.25
N LYS A 58 23.44 -3.61 -14.02
CA LYS A 58 22.51 -2.52 -14.37
C LYS A 58 22.26 -1.63 -13.15
N VAL A 59 22.52 -0.33 -13.30
CA VAL A 59 22.08 0.70 -12.35
C VAL A 59 20.59 0.93 -12.56
N TYR A 60 19.76 0.42 -11.64
CA TYR A 60 18.31 0.65 -11.70
C TYR A 60 17.98 2.07 -11.24
N THR A 61 17.27 2.81 -12.07
CA THR A 61 16.84 4.19 -11.81
C THR A 61 15.31 4.25 -11.73
N PHE A 62 14.74 5.34 -11.22
CA PHE A 62 13.29 5.60 -11.20
C PHE A 62 12.60 5.36 -12.56
N ILE A 63 13.32 5.58 -13.66
CA ILE A 63 12.83 5.39 -15.03
C ILE A 63 12.58 3.90 -15.34
N ASP A 64 13.28 2.97 -14.69
CA ASP A 64 13.10 1.54 -14.91
C ASP A 64 11.73 1.03 -14.42
N CYS A 65 11.04 1.77 -13.53
CA CYS A 65 9.64 1.51 -13.18
C CYS A 65 8.69 1.66 -14.37
N PHE A 66 9.07 2.39 -15.42
CA PHE A 66 8.25 2.65 -16.61
C PHE A 66 8.73 1.88 -17.85
N ARG A 67 9.83 1.14 -17.73
CA ARG A 67 10.55 0.57 -18.87
C ARG A 67 9.83 -0.61 -19.50
N THR A 68 9.27 -1.49 -18.68
CA THR A 68 8.60 -2.70 -19.16
C THR A 68 7.08 -2.52 -19.16
N PRO A 69 6.37 -3.01 -20.19
CA PRO A 69 4.94 -2.76 -20.34
C PRO A 69 4.13 -3.36 -19.19
N LEU A 70 4.61 -4.45 -18.62
CA LEU A 70 3.99 -5.14 -17.50
C LEU A 70 4.13 -4.38 -16.19
N ILE A 71 5.36 -3.94 -15.85
CA ILE A 71 5.59 -3.16 -14.63
C ILE A 71 4.86 -1.83 -14.73
N ARG A 72 4.82 -1.21 -15.92
CA ARG A 72 4.05 0.01 -16.17
C ARG A 72 2.54 -0.19 -15.97
N GLU A 73 1.95 -1.27 -16.49
CA GLU A 73 0.54 -1.60 -16.27
C GLU A 73 0.25 -1.76 -14.76
N THR A 74 1.07 -2.57 -14.08
CA THR A 74 0.95 -2.78 -12.63
C THR A 74 1.11 -1.47 -11.85
N LEU A 75 2.07 -0.62 -12.24
CA LEU A 75 2.32 0.68 -11.63
C LEU A 75 1.13 1.62 -11.78
N VAL A 76 0.60 1.79 -13.00
CA VAL A 76 -0.54 2.68 -13.24
C VAL A 76 -1.76 2.22 -12.46
N LEU A 77 -2.07 0.93 -12.46
CA LEU A 77 -3.21 0.40 -11.71
C LEU A 77 -3.00 0.54 -10.20
N ASN A 78 -1.79 0.28 -9.69
CA ASN A 78 -1.48 0.45 -8.27
C ASN A 78 -1.53 1.93 -7.85
N LEU A 79 -1.06 2.85 -8.70
CA LEU A 79 -1.16 4.31 -8.46
C LEU A 79 -2.62 4.74 -8.31
N LEU A 80 -3.52 4.21 -9.16
CA LEU A 80 -4.95 4.46 -9.04
C LEU A 80 -5.54 3.93 -7.72
N CYS A 81 -5.12 2.74 -7.27
CA CYS A 81 -5.53 2.21 -5.97
C CYS A 81 -5.02 3.06 -4.79
N TRP A 82 -3.75 3.48 -4.82
CA TRP A 82 -3.20 4.39 -3.80
C TRP A 82 -3.90 5.75 -3.77
N PHE A 83 -4.16 6.33 -4.95
CA PHE A 83 -4.95 7.57 -5.04
C PHE A 83 -6.36 7.39 -4.46
N ALA A 84 -7.09 6.36 -4.90
CA ALA A 84 -8.47 6.12 -4.51
C ALA A 84 -8.63 5.75 -3.02
N SER A 85 -7.68 5.01 -2.45
CA SER A 85 -7.69 4.70 -1.01
C SER A 85 -7.51 5.96 -0.16
N SER A 86 -6.58 6.84 -0.53
CA SER A 86 -6.41 8.15 0.12
C SER A 86 -7.65 9.01 -0.02
N PHE A 87 -8.11 9.17 -1.27
CA PHE A 87 -9.24 10.02 -1.61
C PHE A 87 -10.53 9.51 -0.98
N GLY A 88 -10.72 8.19 -0.86
CA GLY A 88 -11.85 7.59 -0.16
C GLY A 88 -11.80 7.82 1.34
N LEU A 89 -10.65 7.54 1.97
CA LEU A 89 -10.48 7.70 3.41
C LEU A 89 -10.66 9.16 3.84
N PHE A 90 -9.87 10.06 3.26
CA PHE A 90 -9.96 11.48 3.59
C PHE A 90 -11.21 12.12 2.97
N GLY A 91 -11.72 11.66 1.83
CA GLY A 91 -12.98 12.18 1.27
C GLY A 91 -14.13 11.98 2.24
N THR A 92 -14.32 10.74 2.72
CA THR A 92 -15.33 10.45 3.73
C THR A 92 -15.04 11.18 5.05
N SER A 93 -13.76 11.19 5.51
CA SER A 93 -13.05 12.25 6.26
C SER A 93 -13.76 13.60 6.38
N TYR A 94 -13.68 14.36 5.29
CA TYR A 94 -14.09 15.76 5.22
C TYR A 94 -15.59 15.95 5.01
N LEU A 95 -16.28 14.95 4.43
CA LEU A 95 -17.70 15.05 4.15
C LEU A 95 -18.60 14.66 5.33
N SER A 96 -18.14 13.78 6.22
CA SER A 96 -18.97 13.43 7.37
C SER A 96 -18.93 14.50 8.45
N SER A 97 -20.04 14.63 9.17
CA SER A 97 -20.06 15.34 10.44
C SER A 97 -19.42 14.50 11.56
N ALA A 98 -19.05 15.18 12.65
CA ALA A 98 -18.59 14.54 13.89
C ALA A 98 -19.64 13.55 14.42
N ILE A 99 -19.20 12.38 14.88
CA ILE A 99 -20.04 11.33 15.44
C ILE A 99 -20.29 11.60 16.93
N ALA A 100 -19.29 12.13 17.62
CA ALA A 100 -19.32 12.58 18.99
C ALA A 100 -19.32 14.11 19.06
N THR A 101 -19.84 14.64 20.16
CA THR A 101 -19.83 16.08 20.42
C THR A 101 -18.41 16.61 20.67
N ASP A 102 -17.46 15.73 21.02
CA ASP A 102 -16.05 16.05 21.26
C ASP A 102 -15.16 15.41 20.19
N VAL A 103 -14.33 16.26 19.56
CA VAL A 103 -13.37 15.89 18.52
C VAL A 103 -12.34 14.88 19.02
N TYR A 104 -11.93 14.94 20.29
CA TYR A 104 -10.96 14.00 20.85
C TYR A 104 -11.55 12.60 21.03
N LEU A 105 -12.84 12.52 21.37
CA LEU A 105 -13.53 11.23 21.49
C LEU A 105 -13.74 10.60 20.11
N ASP A 106 -14.10 11.40 19.10
CA ASP A 106 -14.19 10.90 17.73
C ASP A 106 -12.86 10.36 17.23
N LEU A 107 -11.76 11.09 17.45
CA LEU A 107 -10.43 10.64 17.08
C LEU A 107 -10.04 9.34 17.80
N ALA A 108 -10.36 9.22 19.09
CA ALA A 108 -10.08 8.01 19.86
C ALA A 108 -10.89 6.80 19.36
N ILE A 109 -12.17 7.00 19.06
CA ILE A 109 -13.06 5.99 18.49
C ILE A 109 -12.55 5.54 17.12
N GLU A 110 -12.23 6.49 16.22
CA GLU A 110 -11.67 6.18 14.90
C GLU A 110 -10.34 5.43 14.99
N GLY A 111 -9.43 5.84 15.89
CA GLY A 111 -8.14 5.18 16.09
C GLY A 111 -8.28 3.75 16.61
N LEU A 112 -9.17 3.52 17.58
CA LEU A 112 -9.41 2.19 18.14
C LEU A 112 -10.08 1.27 17.11
N LEU A 113 -11.10 1.77 16.42
CA LEU A 113 -11.83 1.01 15.42
C LEU A 113 -11.04 0.80 14.13
N ALA A 114 -9.98 1.57 13.86
CA ALA A 114 -9.05 1.30 12.77
C ALA A 114 -8.22 0.02 12.97
N LEU A 115 -8.00 -0.44 14.21
CA LEU A 115 -7.23 -1.65 14.48
C LEU A 115 -7.94 -2.91 13.95
N ILE A 116 -9.25 -3.01 14.17
CA ILE A 116 -10.09 -4.15 13.76
C ILE A 116 -10.00 -4.44 12.25
N PRO A 117 -10.30 -3.49 11.33
CA PRO A 117 -10.20 -3.70 9.90
C PRO A 117 -8.76 -3.96 9.47
N THR A 118 -7.76 -3.42 10.17
CA THR A 118 -6.33 -3.68 9.86
C THR A 118 -5.94 -5.14 10.12
N PHE A 119 -6.30 -5.67 11.29
CA PHE A 119 -6.08 -7.09 11.62
C PHE A 119 -6.86 -8.02 10.68
N LEU A 120 -8.13 -7.69 10.44
CA LEU A 120 -9.00 -8.46 9.55
C LEU A 120 -8.45 -8.46 8.11
N ALA A 121 -8.05 -7.30 7.60
CA ALA A 121 -7.44 -7.14 6.29
C ALA A 121 -6.17 -7.97 6.12
N THR A 122 -5.29 -7.94 7.13
CA THR A 122 -4.03 -8.69 7.10
C THR A 122 -4.31 -10.21 7.12
N TYR A 123 -5.24 -10.67 7.96
CA TYR A 123 -5.63 -12.07 8.03
C TYR A 123 -6.27 -12.58 6.72
N LEU A 124 -7.20 -11.81 6.15
CA LEU A 124 -7.85 -12.16 4.88
C LEU A 124 -6.86 -12.19 3.73
N SER A 125 -5.93 -11.23 3.70
CA SER A 125 -4.88 -11.16 2.67
C SER A 125 -3.96 -12.36 2.72
N ALA A 126 -3.54 -12.78 3.92
CA ALA A 126 -2.74 -13.99 4.10
C ALA A 126 -3.51 -15.26 3.64
N LYS A 127 -4.82 -15.34 3.90
CA LYS A 127 -5.61 -16.54 3.60
C LYS A 127 -6.06 -16.64 2.14
N TRP A 128 -6.48 -15.53 1.52
CA TRP A 128 -7.09 -15.53 0.18
C TRP A 128 -6.23 -14.90 -0.91
N GLY A 129 -5.08 -14.32 -0.58
CA GLY A 129 -4.29 -13.50 -1.50
C GLY A 129 -4.73 -12.05 -1.43
N ASN A 130 -3.95 -11.13 -2.01
CA ASN A 130 -4.18 -9.69 -1.84
C ASN A 130 -5.27 -9.15 -2.78
N ARG A 131 -5.48 -9.76 -3.96
CA ARG A 131 -6.39 -9.24 -4.99
C ARG A 131 -7.86 -9.26 -4.57
N LEU A 132 -8.34 -10.40 -4.06
CA LEU A 132 -9.75 -10.56 -3.68
C LEU A 132 -10.15 -9.64 -2.51
N PRO A 133 -9.43 -9.62 -1.37
CA PRO A 133 -9.72 -8.70 -0.28
C PRO A 133 -9.65 -7.25 -0.73
N LEU A 134 -8.63 -6.85 -1.51
CA LEU A 134 -8.51 -5.48 -2.00
C LEU A 134 -9.74 -5.04 -2.81
N THR A 135 -10.17 -5.89 -3.74
CA THR A 135 -11.35 -5.63 -4.58
C THR A 135 -12.61 -5.54 -3.73
N CYS A 136 -12.79 -6.45 -2.78
CA CYS A 136 -13.94 -6.44 -1.87
C CYS A 136 -13.98 -5.18 -1.01
N TYR A 137 -12.84 -4.76 -0.44
CA TYR A 137 -12.81 -3.56 0.42
C TYR A 137 -13.09 -2.27 -0.37
N PHE A 138 -12.54 -2.12 -1.58
CA PHE A 138 -12.88 -0.97 -2.44
C PHE A 138 -14.36 -0.95 -2.82
N PHE A 139 -14.92 -2.11 -3.18
CA PHE A 139 -16.32 -2.21 -3.56
C PHE A 139 -17.25 -1.87 -2.41
N VAL A 140 -17.01 -2.48 -1.24
CA VAL A 140 -17.79 -2.25 -0.02
C VAL A 140 -17.65 -0.80 0.46
N GLY A 141 -16.43 -0.25 0.48
CA GLY A 141 -16.18 1.14 0.84
C GLY A 141 -16.90 2.13 -0.09
N GLY A 142 -16.85 1.88 -1.41
CA GLY A 142 -17.54 2.69 -2.41
C GLY A 142 -19.06 2.64 -2.28
N ILE A 143 -19.64 1.45 -2.07
CA ILE A 143 -21.09 1.31 -1.85
C ILE A 143 -21.54 2.05 -0.60
N PHE A 144 -20.84 1.88 0.53
CA PHE A 144 -21.20 2.58 1.76
C PHE A 144 -21.08 4.11 1.62
N ALA A 145 -20.07 4.59 0.86
CA ALA A 145 -19.97 6.01 0.54
C ALA A 145 -21.18 6.51 -0.29
N ILE A 146 -21.59 5.76 -1.31
CA ILE A 146 -22.76 6.10 -2.13
C ILE A 146 -24.03 6.13 -1.28
N ILE A 147 -24.24 5.10 -0.45
CA ILE A 147 -25.40 5.03 0.46
C ILE A 147 -25.41 6.24 1.40
N ALA A 148 -24.26 6.60 1.98
CA ALA A 148 -24.14 7.79 2.85
C ALA A 148 -24.52 9.09 2.11
N GLY A 149 -24.18 9.21 0.82
CA GLY A 149 -24.54 10.37 0.01
C GLY A 149 -26.00 10.43 -0.43
N VAL A 150 -26.66 9.27 -0.60
CA VAL A 150 -28.07 9.20 -1.02
C VAL A 150 -29.02 9.53 0.12
N ILE A 151 -28.64 9.26 1.38
CA ILE A 151 -29.47 9.55 2.55
C ILE A 151 -29.62 11.08 2.70
N PRO A 152 -30.84 11.63 2.58
CA PRO A 152 -31.07 13.06 2.75
C PRO A 152 -30.85 13.44 4.22
N ALA A 153 -29.99 14.42 4.49
CA ALA A 153 -29.70 14.90 5.85
C ALA A 153 -30.77 15.87 6.39
N SER A 154 -32.06 15.57 6.18
CA SER A 154 -33.18 16.45 6.59
C SER A 154 -33.61 16.27 8.04
N THR A 155 -33.33 15.11 8.65
CA THR A 155 -33.68 14.81 10.05
C THR A 155 -32.44 14.31 10.80
N THR A 156 -32.36 14.58 12.11
CA THR A 156 -31.25 14.12 12.97
C THR A 156 -31.02 12.61 12.89
N SER A 157 -32.09 11.81 12.77
CA SER A 157 -31.99 10.35 12.60
C SER A 157 -31.36 9.95 11.26
N GLN A 158 -31.65 10.69 10.19
CA GLN A 158 -31.08 10.44 8.86
C GLN A 158 -29.61 10.86 8.80
N LEU A 159 -29.25 11.96 9.46
CA LEU A 159 -27.85 12.39 9.59
C LEU A 159 -27.03 11.36 10.37
N ALA A 160 -27.57 10.83 11.47
CA ALA A 160 -26.94 9.76 12.22
C ALA A 160 -26.74 8.49 11.36
N ALA A 161 -27.75 8.09 10.58
CA ALA A 161 -27.62 6.96 9.65
C ALA A 161 -26.54 7.19 8.58
N ALA A 162 -26.46 8.40 8.00
CA ALA A 162 -25.44 8.75 7.02
C ALA A 162 -24.01 8.75 7.62
N ASN A 163 -23.86 9.22 8.86
CA ASN A 163 -22.58 9.17 9.58
C ASN A 163 -22.14 7.74 9.87
N VAL A 164 -23.06 6.86 10.29
CA VAL A 164 -22.76 5.43 10.50
C VAL A 164 -22.33 4.76 9.19
N MET A 165 -23.00 5.04 8.07
CA MET A 165 -22.60 4.51 6.76
C MET A 165 -21.22 5.05 6.32
N SER A 166 -20.98 6.35 6.55
CA SER A 166 -19.66 6.97 6.29
C SER A 166 -18.56 6.33 7.14
N PHE A 167 -18.87 5.97 8.38
CA PHE A 167 -17.95 5.29 9.27
C PHE A 167 -17.56 3.89 8.75
N PHE A 168 -18.53 3.07 8.33
CA PHE A 168 -18.24 1.78 7.70
C PHE A 168 -17.43 1.93 6.40
N SER A 169 -17.71 2.97 5.61
CA SER A 169 -16.93 3.29 4.41
C SER A 169 -15.47 3.59 4.76
N ARG A 170 -15.21 4.42 5.77
CA ARG A 170 -13.85 4.70 6.28
C ARG A 170 -13.14 3.44 6.74
N MET A 171 -13.79 2.58 7.53
CA MET A 171 -13.19 1.33 7.98
C MET A 171 -12.74 0.45 6.81
N ALA A 172 -13.53 0.39 5.73
CA ALA A 172 -13.16 -0.32 4.51
C ALA A 172 -11.96 0.33 3.80
N TYR A 173 -11.86 1.67 3.77
CA TYR A 173 -10.68 2.35 3.20
C TYR A 173 -9.41 2.16 4.03
N VAL A 174 -9.51 2.11 5.37
CA VAL A 174 -8.37 1.77 6.24
C VAL A 174 -7.86 0.36 5.92
N ALA A 175 -8.77 -0.63 5.86
CA ALA A 175 -8.41 -1.99 5.43
C ALA A 175 -7.75 -1.99 4.04
N THR A 176 -8.32 -1.25 3.10
CA THR A 176 -7.81 -1.12 1.73
C THR A 176 -6.39 -0.56 1.71
N PHE A 177 -6.11 0.49 2.47
CA PHE A 177 -4.77 1.08 2.58
C PHE A 177 -3.73 0.07 3.08
N CYS A 178 -4.09 -0.73 4.09
CA CYS A 178 -3.22 -1.78 4.62
C CYS A 178 -2.93 -2.87 3.59
N VAL A 179 -3.97 -3.39 2.91
CA VAL A 179 -3.78 -4.41 1.85
C VAL A 179 -2.97 -3.84 0.69
N THR A 180 -3.26 -2.62 0.24
CA THR A 180 -2.53 -1.97 -0.87
C THR A 180 -1.04 -1.79 -0.52
N SER A 181 -0.74 -1.47 0.74
CA SER A 181 0.64 -1.35 1.23
C SER A 181 1.40 -2.67 1.14
N ILE A 182 0.79 -3.77 1.61
CA ILE A 182 1.36 -5.13 1.51
C ILE A 182 1.52 -5.53 0.04
N TYR A 183 0.46 -5.36 -0.74
CA TYR A 183 0.43 -5.79 -2.13
C TYR A 183 1.46 -5.06 -2.99
N THR A 184 1.72 -3.78 -2.72
CA THR A 184 2.79 -3.02 -3.38
C THR A 184 4.16 -3.69 -3.17
N THR A 185 4.43 -4.26 -1.99
CA THR A 185 5.70 -4.94 -1.74
C THR A 185 5.84 -6.26 -2.50
N GLU A 186 4.72 -6.94 -2.79
CA GLU A 186 4.69 -8.19 -3.54
C GLU A 186 4.69 -7.99 -5.06
N LEU A 187 4.13 -6.88 -5.54
CA LEU A 187 4.04 -6.57 -6.97
C LEU A 187 5.37 -6.10 -7.57
N PHE A 188 6.18 -5.38 -6.80
CA PHE A 188 7.42 -4.80 -7.29
C PHE A 188 8.66 -5.58 -6.82
N PRO A 189 9.63 -5.80 -7.72
CA PRO A 189 10.85 -6.51 -7.37
C PRO A 189 11.72 -5.67 -6.43
N THR A 190 12.53 -6.36 -5.61
CA THR A 190 13.33 -5.75 -4.54
C THR A 190 14.13 -4.53 -5.00
N VAL A 191 14.68 -4.57 -6.22
CA VAL A 191 15.51 -3.52 -6.83
C VAL A 191 14.79 -2.19 -7.10
N ILE A 192 13.50 -2.20 -7.40
CA ILE A 192 12.72 -0.98 -7.72
C ILE A 192 11.58 -0.74 -6.73
N ARG A 193 11.38 -1.64 -5.75
CA ARG A 193 10.27 -1.57 -4.80
C ARG A 193 10.24 -0.27 -4.04
N SER A 194 11.38 0.22 -3.56
CA SER A 194 11.46 1.51 -2.84
C SER A 194 11.02 2.68 -3.72
N SER A 195 11.54 2.74 -4.95
CA SER A 195 11.16 3.76 -5.94
C SER A 195 9.68 3.71 -6.31
N ALA A 196 9.14 2.50 -6.52
CA ALA A 196 7.71 2.31 -6.81
C ALA A 196 6.83 2.72 -5.62
N PHE A 197 7.26 2.40 -4.39
CA PHE A 197 6.56 2.83 -3.17
C PHE A 197 6.54 4.35 -3.04
N CYS A 198 7.65 5.03 -3.34
CA CYS A 198 7.68 6.50 -3.38
C CYS A 198 6.68 7.07 -4.39
N LEU A 199 6.63 6.53 -5.61
CA LEU A 199 5.65 6.96 -6.63
C LEU A 199 4.20 6.73 -6.14
N CYS A 200 3.93 5.57 -5.55
CA CYS A 200 2.63 5.26 -4.96
C CYS A 200 2.25 6.23 -3.84
N PHE A 201 3.22 6.60 -2.99
CA PHE A 201 3.01 7.56 -1.91
C PHE A 201 2.79 8.99 -2.42
N THR A 202 3.40 9.37 -3.55
CA THR A 202 3.07 10.65 -4.20
C THR A 202 1.63 10.66 -4.71
N ALA A 203 1.12 9.56 -5.28
CA ALA A 203 -0.28 9.45 -5.68
C ALA A 203 -1.23 9.50 -4.47
N LEU A 204 -0.86 8.85 -3.35
CA LEU A 204 -1.57 8.98 -2.07
C LEU A 204 -1.68 10.44 -1.63
N SER A 205 -0.56 11.17 -1.68
CA SER A 205 -0.47 12.58 -1.28
C SER A 205 -1.31 13.47 -2.18
N ILE A 206 -1.31 13.24 -3.50
CA ILE A 206 -2.20 13.94 -4.44
C ILE A 206 -3.66 13.68 -4.09
N GLY A 207 -4.02 12.44 -3.72
CA GLY A 207 -5.37 12.12 -3.23
C GLY A 207 -5.77 12.97 -2.01
N CYS A 208 -4.88 13.09 -1.03
CA CYS A 208 -5.12 13.98 0.13
C CYS A 208 -5.30 15.44 -0.29
N MET A 209 -4.46 15.94 -1.20
CA MET A 209 -4.49 17.34 -1.64
C MET A 209 -5.76 17.70 -2.41
N VAL A 210 -6.34 16.75 -3.16
CA VAL A 210 -7.60 16.95 -3.91
C VAL A 210 -8.82 16.88 -2.99
N THR A 211 -8.73 16.11 -1.90
CA THR A 211 -9.83 15.88 -0.95
C THR A 211 -10.52 17.15 -0.42
N PRO A 212 -9.83 18.20 0.07
CA PRO A 212 -10.49 19.41 0.60
C PRO A 212 -11.29 20.20 -0.45
N LEU A 213 -11.18 19.87 -1.75
CA LEU A 213 -12.06 20.42 -2.78
C LEU A 213 -13.47 19.84 -2.73
N LEU A 214 -13.67 18.67 -2.10
CA LEU A 214 -14.96 17.99 -2.04
C LEU A 214 -16.04 18.82 -1.30
N PRO A 215 -15.80 19.35 -0.08
CA PRO A 215 -16.79 20.21 0.58
C PRO A 215 -17.13 21.46 -0.26
N LEU A 216 -16.14 22.07 -0.92
CA LEU A 216 -16.36 23.23 -1.78
C LEU A 216 -17.24 22.92 -3.00
N MET A 217 -17.11 21.71 -3.56
CA MET A 217 -17.98 21.24 -4.64
C MET A 217 -19.41 20.98 -4.14
N VAL A 218 -19.55 20.41 -2.94
CA VAL A 218 -20.85 20.16 -2.30
C VAL A 218 -21.61 21.46 -2.06
N GLU A 219 -20.93 22.55 -1.67
CA GLU A 219 -21.57 23.86 -1.46
C GLU A 219 -22.12 24.48 -2.75
N ARG A 220 -21.48 24.22 -3.90
CA ARG A 220 -21.88 24.79 -5.20
C ARG A 220 -22.96 23.99 -5.92
N VAL A 221 -23.14 22.72 -5.56
CA VAL A 221 -24.07 21.80 -6.22
C VAL A 221 -25.34 21.66 -5.37
N ALA A 222 -26.52 21.70 -5.99
CA ALA A 222 -27.80 21.62 -5.28
C ALA A 222 -27.96 20.30 -4.46
N PHE A 223 -27.30 19.23 -4.90
CA PHE A 223 -27.31 17.94 -4.23
C PHE A 223 -26.16 17.81 -3.22
N LYS A 224 -26.51 17.85 -1.92
CA LYS A 224 -25.56 17.78 -0.80
C LYS A 224 -24.76 16.47 -0.72
N GLY A 225 -25.28 15.38 -1.29
CA GLY A 225 -24.59 14.08 -1.35
C GLY A 225 -23.58 13.93 -2.49
N SER A 226 -23.39 14.97 -3.31
CA SER A 226 -22.59 14.89 -4.54
C SER A 226 -21.13 14.49 -4.31
N GLY A 227 -20.50 14.95 -3.23
CA GLY A 227 -19.12 14.57 -2.92
C GLY A 227 -18.98 13.10 -2.48
N PHE A 228 -19.95 12.56 -1.74
CA PHE A 228 -19.97 11.14 -1.37
C PHE A 228 -20.17 10.24 -2.60
N LEU A 229 -21.02 10.66 -3.55
CA LEU A 229 -21.17 9.98 -4.84
C LEU A 229 -19.86 10.00 -5.63
N PHE A 230 -19.17 11.13 -5.68
CA PHE A 230 -17.89 11.24 -6.39
C PHE A 230 -16.83 10.32 -5.78
N VAL A 231 -16.71 10.29 -4.46
CA VAL A 231 -15.85 9.33 -3.74
C VAL A 231 -16.22 7.89 -4.10
N GLY A 232 -17.51 7.56 -4.06
CA GLY A 232 -18.01 6.23 -4.44
C GLY A 232 -17.64 5.83 -5.86
N LEU A 233 -17.81 6.72 -6.83
CA LEU A 233 -17.47 6.47 -8.24
C LEU A 233 -15.97 6.22 -8.43
N VAL A 234 -15.11 7.02 -7.79
CA VAL A 234 -13.65 6.82 -7.82
C VAL A 234 -13.28 5.45 -7.22
N SER A 235 -13.94 5.04 -6.14
CA SER A 235 -13.71 3.74 -5.50
C SER A 235 -14.20 2.57 -6.34
N LEU A 236 -15.29 2.72 -7.10
CA LEU A 236 -15.74 1.70 -8.06
C LEU A 236 -14.77 1.57 -9.24
N LEU A 237 -14.21 2.67 -9.73
CA LEU A 237 -13.13 2.62 -10.73
C LEU A 237 -11.88 1.94 -10.18
N ALA A 238 -11.51 2.21 -8.92
CA ALA A 238 -10.42 1.54 -8.24
C ALA A 238 -10.70 0.05 -7.99
N THR A 239 -11.96 -0.33 -7.78
CA THR A 239 -12.38 -1.73 -7.69
C THR A 239 -12.07 -2.47 -9.00
N LEU A 240 -12.39 -1.86 -10.14
CA LEU A 240 -12.03 -2.41 -11.45
C LEU A 240 -10.50 -2.49 -11.61
N ALA A 241 -9.75 -1.46 -11.23
CA ALA A 241 -8.29 -1.48 -11.28
C ALA A 241 -7.69 -2.60 -10.40
N ALA A 242 -8.18 -2.76 -9.17
CA ALA A 242 -7.79 -3.83 -8.25
C ALA A 242 -8.15 -5.22 -8.79
N TRP A 243 -9.28 -5.35 -9.50
CA TRP A 243 -9.63 -6.59 -10.19
C TRP A 243 -8.65 -6.90 -11.33
N LEU A 244 -8.21 -5.89 -12.07
CA LEU A 244 -7.25 -6.05 -13.17
C LEU A 244 -5.81 -6.38 -12.68
N LEU A 245 -5.51 -6.11 -11.41
CA LEU A 245 -4.24 -6.47 -10.79
C LEU A 245 -4.02 -8.00 -10.76
N ARG A 246 -2.75 -8.40 -10.75
CA ARG A 246 -2.31 -9.81 -10.86
C ARG A 246 -2.23 -10.43 -9.48
N GLU A 247 -2.80 -11.62 -9.31
CA GLU A 247 -2.67 -12.35 -8.04
C GLU A 247 -1.20 -12.71 -7.76
N THR A 248 -0.71 -12.39 -6.56
CA THR A 248 0.68 -12.65 -6.11
C THR A 248 0.77 -13.83 -5.15
N LYS A 249 -0.37 -14.37 -4.69
CA LYS A 249 -0.40 -15.45 -3.69
C LYS A 249 0.33 -16.71 -4.18
N GLY A 250 1.32 -17.14 -3.41
CA GLY A 250 2.08 -18.37 -3.65
C GLY A 250 3.26 -18.22 -4.62
N LEU A 251 3.55 -17.00 -5.09
CA LEU A 251 4.73 -16.71 -5.89
C LEU A 251 5.89 -16.27 -4.99
N SER A 252 7.11 -16.68 -5.31
CA SER A 252 8.31 -16.12 -4.70
C SER A 252 8.44 -14.64 -5.04
N LEU A 253 8.89 -13.81 -4.08
CA LEU A 253 9.07 -12.39 -4.32
C LEU A 253 10.12 -12.20 -5.43
N PRO A 254 9.79 -11.48 -6.52
CA PRO A 254 10.71 -11.30 -7.62
C PRO A 254 11.88 -10.43 -7.16
N GLU A 255 13.10 -10.85 -7.50
CA GLU A 255 14.32 -10.10 -7.20
C GLU A 255 14.71 -9.18 -8.37
N THR A 256 14.35 -9.56 -9.59
CA THR A 256 14.72 -8.84 -10.82
C THR A 256 13.51 -8.40 -11.65
N ILE A 257 13.71 -7.41 -12.53
CA ILE A 257 12.67 -6.94 -13.47
C ILE A 257 12.33 -8.02 -14.49
N GLU A 258 13.35 -8.76 -14.94
CA GLU A 258 13.24 -9.84 -15.91
C GLU A 258 12.36 -10.99 -15.40
N GLU A 259 12.46 -11.35 -14.11
CA GLU A 259 11.56 -12.34 -13.47
C GLU A 259 10.11 -11.89 -13.52
N VAL A 260 9.84 -10.61 -13.27
CA VAL A 260 8.47 -10.05 -13.33
C VAL A 260 7.92 -10.09 -14.75
N GLU A 261 8.75 -9.89 -15.78
CA GLU A 261 8.33 -10.03 -17.17
C GLU A 261 8.03 -11.48 -17.57
N GLN A 262 8.79 -12.44 -17.05
CA GLN A 262 8.54 -13.87 -17.26
C GLN A 262 7.24 -14.34 -16.59
N LEU A 263 6.83 -13.69 -15.51
CA LEU A 263 5.52 -13.88 -14.87
C LEU A 263 4.35 -13.31 -15.70
N ARG A 264 4.56 -12.77 -16.90
CA ARG A 264 3.47 -12.42 -17.83
C ARG A 264 2.80 -13.71 -18.31
N PRO A 265 1.60 -14.05 -17.84
CA PRO A 265 0.96 -15.25 -18.34
C PRO A 265 0.52 -14.99 -19.78
N ARG A 266 0.74 -15.95 -20.69
CA ARG A 266 0.26 -15.89 -22.08
C ARG A 266 -1.28 -15.74 -22.17
N LYS A 267 -2.00 -16.03 -21.08
CA LYS A 267 -3.44 -15.73 -20.85
C LYS A 267 -3.66 -15.38 -19.38
N ARG A 268 -4.46 -14.34 -19.08
CA ARG A 268 -4.82 -13.94 -17.70
C ARG A 268 -5.31 -15.17 -16.90
N HIS A 269 -4.61 -15.53 -15.83
CA HIS A 269 -4.99 -16.63 -14.96
C HIS A 269 -6.14 -16.19 -14.05
N TRP A 270 -7.24 -16.94 -14.08
CA TRP A 270 -8.45 -16.66 -13.31
C TRP A 270 -8.39 -17.43 -11.98
N PRO A 271 -8.89 -16.86 -10.86
CA PRO A 271 -8.91 -17.55 -9.59
C PRO A 271 -9.72 -18.84 -9.70
N GLY A 272 -9.07 -19.99 -9.49
CA GLY A 272 -9.69 -21.33 -9.49
C GLY A 272 -8.97 -22.41 -10.30
N LEU A 273 -7.96 -22.08 -11.12
CA LEU A 273 -7.20 -23.07 -11.89
C LEU A 273 -5.83 -23.35 -11.22
N PRO A 274 -5.41 -24.63 -11.12
CA PRO A 274 -4.09 -24.97 -10.60
C PRO A 274 -2.98 -24.41 -11.49
N PHE A 275 -1.82 -24.12 -10.88
CA PHE A 275 -0.61 -23.75 -11.59
C PHE A 275 -0.10 -24.99 -12.34
N THR A 276 -0.16 -24.95 -13.68
CA THR A 276 0.48 -25.93 -14.57
C THR A 276 1.58 -25.25 -15.37
#